data_AF-A0A9E6F1J9-F1
#
_entry.id   AF-A0A9E6F1J9-F1
#
_cell.length_a   1.000
_cell.length_b   1.000
_cell.length_c   1.000
_cell.angle_alpha   90.00
_cell.angle_beta   90.00
_cell.angle_gamma   90.00
#
_symmetry.space_group_name_H-M   'P 1'
#
loop_
_entity.id
_entity.type
_entity.pdbx_description
1 polymer ?
#
loop_
_entity_poly.entity_id
_entity_poly.type
_entity_poly.pdbx_seq_one_letter_code
_entity_poly.pdbx_strand_id
1 'polypeptide(L)'
;MGMVDSPGERRGSKRGARQRKRLGFRLDMTPMVDVAFLLLTFFMLTTTFAKSNTMEINIPPETGEVAVAELNVMTLRVPGDGFAYWSLGEAAPRRVPLYES
;
A
#
# COMPACT_ATOMS: atom_id res chain seq x y z
N MET A 1 58.90 -56.58 -63.07
CA MET A 1 58.82 -55.36 -63.92
C MET A 1 57.35 -55.16 -64.27
N GLY A 2 56.72 -54.15 -63.72
CA GLY A 2 55.28 -53.89 -63.88
C GLY A 2 54.88 -52.76 -62.95
N MET A 3 55.06 -51.53 -63.43
CA MET A 3 54.46 -50.35 -62.83
C MET A 3 52.94 -50.52 -62.87
N VAL A 4 52.28 -50.17 -61.78
CA VAL A 4 50.86 -49.81 -61.80
C VAL A 4 50.71 -48.52 -60.99
N ASP A 5 50.00 -47.57 -61.60
CA ASP A 5 49.88 -46.18 -61.20
C ASP A 5 49.25 -45.97 -59.81
N SER A 6 49.72 -44.91 -59.13
CA SER A 6 48.98 -44.23 -58.06
C SER A 6 47.86 -43.38 -58.68
N PRO A 7 46.69 -43.21 -58.05
CA PRO A 7 46.56 -42.03 -57.18
C PRO A 7 45.53 -42.19 -56.04
N GLY A 8 45.60 -41.28 -55.06
CA GLY A 8 44.42 -40.93 -54.27
C GLY A 8 44.70 -40.82 -52.78
N GLU A 9 45.44 -39.79 -52.40
CA GLU A 9 45.41 -39.21 -51.06
C GLU A 9 43.95 -39.09 -50.60
N ARG A 10 43.57 -39.94 -49.64
CA ARG A 10 42.30 -39.81 -48.94
C ARG A 10 42.41 -38.56 -48.07
N ARG A 11 42.03 -37.41 -48.66
CA ARG A 11 41.67 -36.20 -47.92
C ARG A 11 40.57 -36.57 -46.94
N GLY A 12 40.97 -36.86 -45.71
CA GLY A 12 40.09 -36.88 -44.57
C GLY A 12 39.47 -35.49 -44.44
N SER A 13 38.24 -35.37 -44.92
CA SER A 13 37.39 -34.21 -44.67
C SER A 13 37.28 -34.03 -43.16
N LYS A 14 38.02 -33.05 -42.62
CA LYS A 14 37.74 -32.49 -41.29
C LYS A 14 36.35 -31.86 -41.37
N ARG A 15 35.32 -32.67 -41.15
CA ARG A 15 33.98 -32.19 -40.80
C ARG A 15 34.11 -31.48 -39.47
N GLY A 16 34.40 -30.18 -39.55
CA GLY A 16 34.30 -29.28 -38.42
C GLY A 16 32.90 -29.39 -37.85
N ALA A 17 32.77 -30.08 -36.73
CA ALA A 17 31.57 -30.09 -35.93
C ALA A 17 31.30 -28.63 -35.55
N ARG A 18 30.37 -28.00 -36.27
CA ARG A 18 29.94 -26.63 -36.01
C ARG A 18 29.24 -26.68 -34.65
N GLN A 19 30.00 -26.43 -33.58
CA GLN A 19 29.45 -26.31 -32.23
C GLN A 19 28.32 -25.28 -32.31
N ARG A 20 27.08 -25.75 -32.13
CA ARG A 20 25.94 -24.87 -31.93
C ARG A 20 26.26 -24.06 -30.68
N LYS A 21 26.63 -22.78 -30.87
CA LYS A 21 26.74 -21.84 -29.76
C LYS A 21 25.40 -21.87 -29.04
N ARG A 22 25.40 -22.37 -27.80
CA ARG A 22 24.23 -22.29 -26.92
C ARG A 22 23.98 -20.80 -26.71
N LEU A 23 22.99 -20.26 -27.40
CA LEU A 23 22.45 -18.93 -27.13
C LEU A 23 21.86 -19.03 -25.72
N GLY A 24 22.62 -18.60 -24.72
CA GLY A 24 22.13 -18.53 -23.35
C GLY A 24 20.95 -17.57 -23.32
N PHE A 25 19.76 -18.10 -23.03
CA PHE A 25 18.58 -17.27 -22.87
C PHE A 25 18.73 -16.49 -21.56
N ARG A 26 18.86 -15.17 -21.65
CA ARG A 26 18.85 -14.29 -20.49
C ARG A 26 17.40 -14.02 -20.13
N LEU A 27 16.98 -14.50 -18.97
CA LEU A 27 15.62 -14.32 -18.46
C LEU A 27 15.56 -12.95 -17.77
N ASP A 28 14.78 -12.04 -18.34
CA ASP A 28 14.54 -10.73 -17.75
C ASP A 28 13.48 -10.87 -16.65
N MET A 29 13.86 -10.55 -15.42
CA MET A 29 12.96 -10.61 -14.24
C MET A 29 12.20 -9.30 -14.04
N THR A 30 12.49 -8.25 -14.81
CA THR A 30 11.83 -6.93 -14.73
C THR A 30 10.29 -7.03 -14.77
N PRO A 31 9.65 -7.80 -15.67
CA PRO A 31 8.19 -7.95 -15.65
C PRO A 31 7.66 -8.69 -14.40
N MET A 32 8.47 -9.55 -13.78
CA MET A 32 8.07 -10.27 -12.56
C MET A 32 8.16 -9.37 -11.33
N VAL A 33 9.20 -8.53 -11.26
CA VAL A 33 9.40 -7.54 -10.19
C VAL A 33 8.29 -6.48 -10.22
N ASP A 34 7.85 -6.07 -11.41
CA ASP A 34 6.74 -5.11 -11.59
C ASP A 34 5.42 -5.64 -10.99
N VAL A 35 5.05 -6.89 -11.32
CA VAL A 35 3.84 -7.52 -10.75
C VAL A 35 3.93 -7.65 -9.23
N ALA A 36 5.09 -7.99 -8.68
CA ALA A 36 5.28 -8.08 -7.23
C ALA A 36 5.14 -6.71 -6.54
N PHE A 37 5.63 -5.64 -7.18
CA PHE A 37 5.53 -4.29 -6.64
C PHE A 37 4.09 -3.73 -6.73
N LEU A 38 3.37 -4.03 -7.82
CA LEU A 38 1.95 -3.72 -7.96
C LEU A 38 1.13 -4.38 -6.85
N LEU A 39 1.40 -5.65 -6.54
CA LEU A 39 0.71 -6.36 -5.46
C LEU A 39 1.06 -5.80 -4.08
N LEU A 40 2.33 -5.51 -3.79
CA LEU A 40 2.75 -4.96 -2.50
C LEU A 40 2.14 -3.58 -2.24
N THR A 41 2.16 -2.69 -3.23
CA THR A 41 1.58 -1.35 -3.11
C THR A 41 0.06 -1.40 -3.04
N PHE A 42 -0.59 -2.26 -3.83
CA PHE A 42 -2.02 -2.50 -3.73
C PHE A 42 -2.41 -3.04 -2.34
N PHE A 43 -1.68 -4.04 -1.81
CA PHE A 43 -1.93 -4.56 -0.46
C PHE A 43 -1.63 -3.51 0.61
N MET A 44 -0.54 -2.76 0.51
CA MET A 44 -0.26 -1.68 1.47
C MET A 44 -1.33 -0.59 1.47
N LEU A 45 -1.77 -0.13 0.29
CA LEU A 45 -2.82 0.89 0.16
C LEU A 45 -4.20 0.37 0.58
N THR A 46 -4.52 -0.91 0.35
CA THR A 46 -5.80 -1.50 0.77
C THR A 46 -5.81 -1.90 2.24
N THR A 47 -4.66 -2.22 2.86
CA THR A 47 -4.57 -2.55 4.29
C THR A 47 -4.81 -1.36 5.22
N THR A 48 -4.80 -0.12 4.71
CA THR A 48 -5.17 1.07 5.51
C THR A 48 -6.69 1.22 5.68
N PHE A 49 -7.46 0.13 5.62
CA PHE A 49 -8.86 0.16 6.05
C PHE A 49 -8.91 0.56 7.53
N ALA A 50 -9.25 1.84 7.72
CA ALA A 50 -9.82 2.49 8.89
C ALA A 50 -9.67 1.70 10.20
N LYS A 51 -8.60 2.01 10.95
CA LYS A 51 -8.76 2.00 12.40
C LYS A 51 -9.89 2.99 12.68
N SER A 52 -11.08 2.52 13.02
CA SER A 52 -12.04 3.40 13.66
C SER A 52 -11.29 3.92 14.89
N ASN A 53 -11.05 5.22 14.95
CA ASN A 53 -10.72 5.87 16.20
C ASN A 53 -11.97 5.71 17.07
N THR A 54 -12.15 4.51 17.64
CA THR A 54 -13.03 4.29 18.78
C THR A 54 -12.38 5.11 19.87
N MET A 55 -12.84 6.34 20.00
CA MET A 55 -12.63 7.12 21.19
C MET A 55 -13.23 6.30 22.33
N GLU A 56 -12.42 5.87 23.28
CA GLU A 56 -12.91 5.20 24.48
C GLU A 56 -13.77 6.19 25.25
N ILE A 57 -15.10 6.05 25.12
CA ILE A 57 -16.05 6.85 25.89
C ILE A 57 -16.12 6.23 27.28
N ASN A 58 -15.50 6.89 28.25
CA ASN A 58 -15.68 6.55 29.66
C ASN A 58 -17.06 7.05 30.09
N ILE A 59 -18.02 6.11 30.21
CA ILE A 59 -19.35 6.41 30.74
C ILE A 59 -19.20 6.60 32.27
N PRO A 60 -19.70 7.71 32.84
CA PRO A 60 -19.63 7.92 34.29
C PRO A 60 -20.45 6.85 35.03
N PRO A 61 -20.02 6.44 36.24
CA PRO A 61 -20.74 5.47 37.05
C PRO A 61 -22.12 6.02 37.48
N GLU A 62 -23.10 5.13 37.69
CA GLU A 62 -24.46 5.52 38.11
C GLU A 62 -24.52 6.14 39.52
N THR A 63 -23.50 5.91 40.33
CA THR A 63 -23.39 6.43 41.70
C THR A 63 -21.99 6.95 41.97
N GLY A 64 -21.91 8.21 42.40
CA GLY A 64 -20.66 8.91 42.74
C GLY A 64 -20.46 10.19 41.93
N GLU A 65 -19.94 11.23 42.56
CA GLU A 65 -19.54 12.46 41.87
C GLU A 65 -18.21 12.23 41.16
N VAL A 66 -18.21 12.34 39.82
CA VAL A 66 -16.97 12.39 39.05
C VAL A 66 -16.50 13.85 39.05
N ALA A 67 -15.39 14.13 39.71
CA ALA A 67 -14.76 15.44 39.66
C ALA A 67 -14.21 15.69 38.25
N VAL A 68 -14.97 16.43 37.44
CA VAL A 68 -14.54 16.85 36.10
C VAL A 68 -13.89 18.22 36.21
N ALA A 69 -12.69 18.39 35.66
CA ALA A 69 -12.03 19.68 35.60
C ALA A 69 -12.85 20.64 34.73
N GLU A 70 -13.50 21.62 35.36
CA GLU A 70 -14.51 22.50 34.75
C GLU A 70 -13.99 23.22 33.50
N LEU A 71 -12.71 23.58 33.45
CA LEU A 71 -12.07 24.28 32.33
C LEU A 71 -12.01 23.47 31.03
N ASN A 72 -12.03 22.13 31.09
CA ASN A 72 -11.90 21.25 29.93
C ASN A 72 -13.24 20.63 29.47
N VAL A 73 -14.36 21.14 29.97
CA VAL A 73 -15.69 20.65 29.61
C VAL A 73 -16.21 21.38 28.37
N MET A 74 -16.41 20.67 27.26
CA MET A 74 -17.13 21.22 26.12
C MET A 74 -18.64 21.06 26.33
N THR A 75 -19.38 22.17 26.33
CA THR A 75 -20.84 22.18 26.42
C THR A 75 -21.45 22.56 25.08
N LEU A 76 -22.31 21.71 24.53
CA LEU A 76 -23.09 21.97 23.31
C LEU A 76 -24.57 22.17 23.69
N ARG A 77 -25.16 23.28 23.26
CA ARG A 77 -26.58 23.61 23.47
C ARG A 77 -27.25 23.83 22.12
N VAL A 78 -28.41 23.19 21.90
CA VAL A 78 -29.18 23.27 20.66
C VAL A 78 -30.63 23.66 20.99
N PRO A 79 -30.94 24.96 21.16
CA PRO A 79 -32.30 25.45 21.29
C PRO A 79 -33.05 25.44 19.94
N GLY A 80 -34.37 25.59 19.98
CA GLY A 80 -35.24 25.63 18.79
C GLY A 80 -35.18 26.95 17.99
N ASP A 81 -34.18 27.79 18.22
CA ASP A 81 -34.00 29.09 17.57
C ASP A 81 -33.26 29.01 16.23
N GLY A 82 -32.83 27.80 15.83
CA GLY A 82 -32.08 27.59 14.59
C GLY A 82 -30.57 27.77 14.72
N PHE A 83 -30.06 27.96 15.94
CA PHE A 83 -28.64 28.11 16.22
C PHE A 83 -28.16 27.02 17.18
N ALA A 84 -26.93 26.56 16.98
CA ALA A 84 -26.17 25.83 17.98
C ALA A 84 -25.26 26.79 18.73
N TYR A 85 -25.08 26.51 20.02
CA TYR A 85 -24.18 27.25 20.89
C TYR A 85 -23.19 26.27 21.50
N TRP A 86 -21.89 26.55 21.40
CA TRP A 86 -20.87 25.73 22.06
C TRP A 86 -19.94 26.58 22.93
N SER A 87 -19.52 26.06 24.08
CA SER A 87 -18.56 26.68 24.99
C SER A 87 -17.56 25.65 25.51
N LEU A 88 -16.36 26.10 25.86
CA LEU A 88 -15.33 25.29 26.54
C LEU A 88 -15.08 25.89 27.92
N GLY A 89 -15.35 25.12 28.96
CA GLY A 89 -15.34 25.57 30.35
C GLY A 89 -16.23 26.79 30.58
N GLU A 90 -15.67 27.83 31.21
CA GLU A 90 -16.38 29.08 31.54
C GLU A 90 -16.44 30.10 30.39
N ALA A 91 -15.88 29.77 29.23
CA ALA A 91 -15.89 30.70 28.09
C ALA A 91 -17.32 31.01 27.61
N ALA A 92 -17.53 32.24 27.13
CA ALA A 92 -18.79 32.65 26.55
C ALA A 92 -19.17 31.75 25.34
N PRO A 93 -20.46 31.35 25.21
CA PRO A 93 -20.89 30.44 24.17
C PRO A 93 -20.80 31.09 22.77
N ARG A 94 -20.18 30.36 21.83
CA ARG A 94 -20.09 30.74 20.43
C ARG A 94 -21.31 30.23 19.67
N ARG A 95 -21.99 31.14 18.95
CA ARG A 95 -23.17 30.83 18.14
C ARG A 95 -22.77 30.35 16.74
N VAL A 96 -23.42 29.30 16.26
CA VAL A 96 -23.25 28.71 14.92
C VAL A 96 -24.63 28.47 14.30
N PRO A 97 -24.93 28.93 13.07
CA PRO A 97 -26.20 28.64 12.40
C PRO A 97 -26.33 27.14 12.09
N LEU A 98 -27.51 26.56 12.30
CA LEU A 98 -27.78 25.14 12.01
C LEU A 98 -28.18 24.89 10.55
N TYR A 99 -28.73 25.91 9.90
CA TYR A 99 -29.09 25.90 8.50
C TYR A 99 -28.22 26.92 7.76
N GLU A 100 -27.61 26.49 6.65
CA GLU A 100 -27.14 27.42 5.63
C GLU A 100 -28.37 27.91 4.86
N SER A 101 -28.43 29.23 4.60
CA SER A 101 -29.51 29.85 3.83
C SER A 101 -29.28 29.64 2.35
#